data_AF-A0A940AZ38-F1
#
_entry.id   AF-A0A940AZ38-F1
#
_cell.length_a   1.000
_cell.length_b   1.000
_cell.length_c   1.000
_cell.angle_alpha   90.00
_cell.angle_beta   90.00
_cell.angle_gamma   90.00
#
_symmetry.space_group_name_H-M   'P 1'
#
loop_
_entity.id
_entity.type
_entity.pdbx_description
1 polymer ?
#
loop_
_entity_poly.entity_id
_entity_poly.type
_entity_poly.pdbx_seq_one_letter_code
_entity_poly.pdbx_strand_id
1 'polypeptide(L)' 'MKKGLLISIALIFSVAVSAQDVEEFINRQMQTYPKSRLLDIYKSCFQDYLGAEHLVSDRQRVKAYLDEELNCRT' A
#
# COMPACT_ATOMS: atom_id res chain seq x y z
N MET A 1 -29.90 17.01 4.94
CA MET A 1 -28.46 17.38 5.04
C MET A 1 -27.80 17.05 3.71
N LYS A 2 -27.14 18.03 3.09
CA LYS A 2 -26.96 18.14 1.63
C LYS A 2 -25.83 17.23 1.12
N LYS A 3 -26.15 16.34 0.16
CA LYS A 3 -25.18 15.46 -0.54
C LYS A 3 -23.95 16.20 -1.09
N GLY A 4 -24.08 17.50 -1.40
CA GLY A 4 -22.96 18.36 -1.80
C GLY A 4 -21.88 18.56 -0.73
N LEU A 5 -22.22 18.44 0.56
CA LEU A 5 -21.25 18.54 1.66
C LEU A 5 -20.28 17.35 1.66
N LEU A 6 -20.79 16.13 1.40
CA LEU A 6 -19.97 14.91 1.35
C LEU A 6 -19.03 14.91 0.13
N ILE A 7 -19.48 15.46 -1.01
CA ILE A 7 -18.64 15.59 -2.21
C ILE A 7 -17.51 16.61 -1.98
N SER A 8 -17.79 17.73 -1.30
CA SER A 8 -16.74 18.70 -0.94
C SER A 8 -15.72 18.15 0.05
N ILE A 9 -16.11 17.29 0.99
CA ILE A 9 -15.17 16.63 1.92
C ILE A 9 -14.26 15.64 1.17
N ALA A 10 -14.81 14.89 0.20
CA ALA A 10 -14.03 13.95 -0.60
C ALA A 10 -12.98 14.63 -1.50
N LEU A 11 -13.28 15.81 -2.05
CA LEU A 11 -12.35 16.59 -2.88
C LEU A 11 -11.17 17.18 -2.11
N ILE A 12 -11.32 17.45 -0.81
CA ILE A 12 -10.25 17.94 0.06
C ILE A 12 -9.23 16.82 0.37
N PHE A 13 -9.62 15.55 0.23
CA PHE A 13 -8.73 14.38 0.41
C PHE A 13 -7.86 14.06 -0.81
N SER A 14 -8.01 14.77 -1.94
CA SER A 14 -7.00 14.76 -3.02
C SER A 14 -5.78 15.57 -2.56
N VAL A 15 -5.07 15.03 -1.56
CA VAL A 15 -3.72 15.42 -1.22
C VAL A 15 -2.87 15.29 -2.47
N ALA A 16 -2.36 16.42 -2.94
CA ALA A 16 -1.29 16.45 -3.93
C ALA A 16 -0.04 15.89 -3.25
N VAL A 17 0.15 14.56 -3.30
CA VAL A 17 1.44 13.95 -2.97
C VAL A 17 2.47 14.50 -3.95
N SER A 18 3.47 15.22 -3.44
CA SER A 18 4.57 15.68 -4.28
C SER A 18 5.60 14.55 -4.48
N ALA A 19 6.40 14.63 -5.55
CA ALA A 19 7.48 13.66 -5.76
C ALA A 19 8.50 13.65 -4.61
N GLN A 20 8.70 14.80 -3.95
CA GLN A 20 9.59 14.94 -2.79
C GLN A 20 9.07 14.14 -1.59
N ASP A 21 7.76 14.16 -1.34
CA ASP A 21 7.14 13.40 -0.24
C ASP A 21 7.30 11.89 -0.46
N VAL A 22 7.22 11.43 -1.71
CA VAL A 22 7.43 10.02 -2.08
C VAL A 22 8.88 9.61 -1.84
N GLU A 23 9.83 10.43 -2.25
CA GLU A 23 11.25 10.15 -2.06
C GLU A 23 11.63 10.10 -0.57
N GLU A 24 11.14 11.06 0.22
CA GLU A 24 11.37 11.08 1.67
C GLU A 24 10.76 9.83 2.35
N PHE A 25 9.54 9.46 1.96
CA PHE A 25 8.91 8.24 2.46
C PHE A 25 9.73 6.99 2.14
N ILE A 26 10.17 6.83 0.89
CA ILE A 26 10.98 5.68 0.45
C ILE A 26 12.28 5.64 1.24
N ASN A 27 12.98 6.77 1.37
CA ASN A 27 14.23 6.85 2.12
C ASN A 27 14.04 6.43 3.58
N ARG A 28 12.96 6.90 4.23
CA ARG A 28 12.63 6.49 5.61
C ARG A 28 12.35 4.99 5.72
N GLN A 29 11.64 4.40 4.76
CA GLN A 29 11.36 2.96 4.75
C GLN A 29 12.65 2.15 4.56
N MET A 30 13.53 2.56 3.65
CA MET A 30 14.81 1.89 3.41
C MET A 30 15.76 2.00 4.60
N GLN A 31 15.73 3.11 5.34
CA GLN A 31 16.50 3.25 6.59
C GLN A 31 15.95 2.36 7.72
N THR A 32 14.62 2.27 7.83
CA THR A 32 13.96 1.50 8.89
C THR A 32 14.06 -0.01 8.64
N TYR A 33 13.92 -0.42 7.38
CA TYR A 33 13.93 -1.80 6.94
C TYR A 33 15.02 -2.01 5.85
N PRO A 34 16.30 -2.06 6.23
CA PRO A 34 17.42 -2.05 5.26
C PRO A 34 17.51 -3.30 4.38
N LYS A 35 16.79 -4.38 4.74
CA LYS A 35 16.67 -5.58 3.91
C LYS A 35 15.48 -5.55 2.94
N SER A 36 14.55 -4.60 3.12
CA SER A 36 13.43 -4.43 2.21
C SER A 36 13.91 -3.88 0.88
N ARG A 37 13.31 -4.37 -0.21
CA ARG A 37 13.52 -3.81 -1.55
C ARG A 37 12.43 -2.78 -1.84
N LEU A 38 12.66 -1.92 -2.82
CA LEU A 38 11.64 -0.99 -3.33
C LEU A 38 10.33 -1.69 -3.71
N LEU A 39 10.43 -2.90 -4.29
CA LEU A 39 9.27 -3.72 -4.63
C LEU A 39 8.42 -4.09 -3.40
N ASP A 40 9.06 -4.31 -2.26
CA ASP A 40 8.36 -4.69 -1.02
C ASP A 40 7.60 -3.49 -0.45
N ILE A 41 8.21 -2.30 -0.50
CA ILE A 41 7.57 -1.04 -0.13
C ILE A 41 6.36 -0.77 -1.04
N TYR A 42 6.51 -0.95 -2.36
CA TYR A 42 5.42 -0.81 -3.31
C TYR A 42 4.25 -1.75 -3.01
N LYS A 43 4.55 -3.05 -2.77
CA LYS A 43 3.55 -4.05 -2.40
C LYS A 43 2.82 -3.67 -1.11
N SER A 44 3.54 -3.19 -0.10
CA SER A 44 2.95 -2.72 1.18
C SER A 44 1.99 -1.56 0.95
N CYS A 45 2.41 -0.52 0.21
CA CYS A 45 1.53 0.62 -0.12
C CYS A 45 0.27 0.18 -0.87
N PHE A 46 0.40 -0.77 -1.80
CA PHE A 46 -0.74 -1.32 -2.54
C PHE A 46 -1.72 -2.07 -1.64
N GLN A 47 -1.20 -2.86 -0.69
CA GLN A 47 -2.01 -3.59 0.29
C GLN A 47 -2.70 -2.65 1.29
N ASP A 48 -2.02 -1.59 1.73
CA ASP A 48 -2.59 -0.57 2.62
C ASP A 48 -3.72 0.21 1.93
N TYR A 49 -3.55 0.53 0.64
CA TYR A 49 -4.52 1.30 -0.13
C TYR A 49 -5.78 0.47 -0.50
N LEU A 50 -5.58 -0.76 -0.97
CA LEU A 50 -6.69 -1.60 -1.46
C LEU A 50 -7.30 -2.48 -0.37
N GLY A 51 -6.62 -2.63 0.76
CA GLY A 51 -6.97 -3.56 1.83
C GLY A 51 -6.71 -5.02 1.46
N ALA A 52 -6.74 -5.90 2.47
CA ALA A 52 -6.62 -7.34 2.27
C ALA A 52 -7.76 -7.93 1.40
N GLU A 53 -8.88 -7.21 1.29
CA GLU A 53 -10.06 -7.62 0.52
C GLU A 53 -9.80 -7.69 -0.98
N HIS A 54 -8.83 -6.91 -1.51
CA HIS A 54 -8.48 -6.95 -2.93
C HIS A 54 -7.76 -8.24 -3.35
N LEU A 55 -7.28 -9.03 -2.39
CA LEU A 55 -6.75 -10.36 -2.63
C LEU A 55 -7.89 -11.41 -2.72
N VAL A 56 -9.13 -11.06 -2.36
CA VAL A 56 -10.22 -12.02 -2.11
C VAL A 56 -11.08 -12.21 -3.35
N SER A 57 -10.54 -12.97 -4.31
CA SER A 57 -11.35 -13.76 -5.24
C SER A 57 -11.17 -15.26 -5.01
N ASP A 58 -10.03 -15.68 -4.44
CA ASP A 58 -9.71 -17.07 -4.11
C ASP A 58 -8.74 -17.14 -2.92
N ARG A 59 -9.23 -17.58 -1.75
CA ARG A 59 -8.40 -17.68 -0.52
C ARG A 59 -7.26 -18.68 -0.63
N GLN A 60 -7.39 -19.75 -1.42
CA GLN A 60 -6.34 -20.76 -1.52
C GLN A 60 -5.14 -20.22 -2.30
N ARG A 61 -5.40 -19.47 -3.38
CA ARG A 61 -4.34 -18.79 -4.15
C ARG A 61 -3.62 -17.73 -3.33
N VAL A 62 -4.34 -16.98 -2.49
CA VAL A 62 -3.72 -16.02 -1.57
C VAL A 62 -2.80 -16.72 -0.58
N LYS A 63 -3.26 -17.83 0.03
CA LYS A 63 -2.42 -18.60 0.94
C LYS A 63 -1.15 -19.11 0.25
N ALA A 64 -1.28 -19.69 -0.94
CA ALA A 64 -0.13 -20.19 -1.71
C ALA A 64 0.88 -19.07 -2.04
N TYR A 65 0.39 -17.90 -2.45
CA TYR A 65 1.23 -16.73 -2.71
C TYR A 65 1.96 -16.24 -1.44
N LEU A 66 1.27 -16.18 -0.30
CA LEU A 66 1.89 -15.78 0.96
C LEU A 66 2.93 -16.81 1.43
N ASP A 67 2.63 -18.10 1.33
CA ASP A 67 3.56 -19.17 1.68
C ASP A 67 4.83 -19.09 0.78
N GLU A 68 4.67 -18.81 -0.52
CA GLU A 68 5.80 -18.60 -1.45
C GLU A 68 6.65 -17.38 -1.04
N GLU A 69 6.01 -16.23 -0.77
CA GLU A 69 6.72 -15.01 -0.38
C GLU A 69 7.48 -15.17 0.95
N LEU A 70 6.94 -15.94 1.90
CA LEU A 70 7.58 -16.21 3.19
C LEU A 70 8.72 -17.23 3.06
N ASN A 71 8.57 -18.26 2.22
CA ASN A 71 9.57 -19.31 2.07
C ASN A 71 10.73 -18.93 1.14
N CYS A 72 10.49 -18.12 0.10
CA CYS A 72 11.55 -17.64 -0.82
C CYS A 72 12.52 -16.63 -0.19
N ARG A 73 12.28 -16.20 1.06
CA ARG A 73 13.10 -15.18 1.76
C ARG A 73 13.91 -15.72 2.94
N THR A 74 13.95 -17.05 3.13
CA THR A 74 14.83 -17.72 4.11
C THR A 74 16.08 -18.23 3.41
#